data_AF-A0A0K8WDM2-F1
#
_entry.id   AF-A0A0K8WDM2-F1
#
_cell.length_a   1.000
_cell.length_b   1.000
_cell.length_c   1.000
_cell.angle_alpha   90.00
_cell.angle_beta   90.00
_cell.angle_gamma   90.00
#
_symmetry.space_group_name_H-M   'P 1'
#
loop_
_entity.id
_entity.type
_entity.pdbx_description
1 polymer ?
#
loop_
_entity_poly.entity_id
_entity_poly.type
_entity_poly.pdbx_seq_one_letter_code
_entity_poly.pdbx_strand_id
1 'polypeptide(L)'
;MSDFLQSELEKAEQCLLETYELAESYGDNVYFAEEKDKSKYLQLMEQLCQIREDAIRNEDALKVAMEERTIADFESAFHGTIGRAGKKFQAKKTREYKAFSDRLEDISRSARGDTLPPTTKRDGALIEMDMQVNINDPITKKRMVDPVKNTICGHIYERSSIQDAIQIKPTLRCPVAGCGNKQYINMAHLKTDNALKLHLQRIAERENHNDSDTDV
;
A
#
# COMPACT_ATOMS: atom_id res chain seq x y z
N MET A 1 -18.53 16.97 7.40
CA MET A 1 -17.39 16.10 7.75
C MET A 1 -16.16 16.97 7.78
N SER A 2 -15.27 16.85 8.77
CA SER A 2 -13.98 17.57 8.74
C SER A 2 -13.16 17.12 7.54
N ASP A 3 -12.60 18.07 6.77
CA ASP A 3 -11.75 17.81 5.60
C ASP A 3 -10.58 16.88 5.91
N PHE A 4 -10.08 16.94 7.16
CA PHE A 4 -9.04 16.05 7.64
C PHE A 4 -9.47 14.58 7.62
N LEU A 5 -10.64 14.26 8.17
CA LEU A 5 -11.13 12.87 8.22
C LEU A 5 -11.39 12.32 6.82
N GLN A 6 -11.94 13.16 5.93
CA GLN A 6 -12.15 12.80 4.54
C GLN A 6 -10.83 12.43 3.86
N SER A 7 -9.78 13.25 4.04
CA SER A 7 -8.45 12.97 3.48
C SER A 7 -7.81 11.70 4.04
N GLU A 8 -7.96 11.42 5.34
CA GLU A 8 -7.42 10.21 5.95
C GLU A 8 -8.14 8.94 5.46
N LEU A 9 -9.47 8.99 5.25
CA LEU A 9 -10.22 7.88 4.68
C LEU A 9 -9.82 7.60 3.23
N GLU A 10 -9.55 8.63 2.42
CA GLU A 10 -9.06 8.48 1.05
C GLU A 10 -7.65 7.87 0.99
N LYS A 11 -6.75 8.26 1.90
CA LYS A 11 -5.43 7.63 2.04
C LYS A 11 -5.54 6.17 2.45
N ALA A 12 -6.47 5.83 3.36
CA ALA A 12 -6.71 4.46 3.77
C ALA A 12 -7.24 3.62 2.59
N GLU A 13 -8.18 4.13 1.80
CA GLU A 13 -8.67 3.47 0.58
C GLU A 13 -7.52 3.19 -0.40
N GLN A 14 -6.68 4.19 -0.67
CA GLN A 14 -5.55 4.06 -1.58
C GLN A 14 -4.53 3.02 -1.07
N CYS A 15 -4.24 3.01 0.23
CA CYS A 15 -3.37 2.00 0.87
C CYS A 15 -3.93 0.57 0.70
N LEU A 16 -5.25 0.39 0.82
CA LEU A 16 -5.89 -0.92 0.58
C LEU A 16 -5.75 -1.39 -0.87
N LEU A 17 -5.81 -0.47 -1.84
CA LEU A 17 -5.60 -0.81 -3.24
C LEU A 17 -4.15 -1.22 -3.52
N GLU A 18 -3.19 -0.42 -3.06
CA GLU A 18 -1.76 -0.68 -3.27
C GLU A 18 -1.32 -1.99 -2.62
N THR A 19 -1.85 -2.28 -1.43
CA THR A 19 -1.57 -3.55 -0.73
C THR A 19 -2.17 -4.74 -1.48
N TYR A 20 -3.38 -4.63 -2.03
CA TYR A 20 -3.98 -5.68 -2.85
C TYR A 20 -3.22 -5.89 -4.18
N GLU A 21 -2.80 -4.81 -4.84
CA GLU A 21 -1.99 -4.88 -6.06
C GLU A 21 -0.66 -5.58 -5.81
N LEU A 22 0.00 -5.26 -4.69
CA LEU A 22 1.21 -5.95 -4.26
C LEU A 22 0.93 -7.44 -3.99
N ALA A 23 -0.20 -7.75 -3.35
CA ALA A 23 -0.60 -9.13 -3.11
C ALA A 23 -0.92 -9.89 -4.41
N GLU A 24 -1.50 -9.26 -5.43
CA GLU A 24 -1.76 -9.92 -6.72
C GLU A 24 -0.47 -10.16 -7.51
N SER A 25 0.37 -9.13 -7.64
CA SER A 25 1.66 -9.19 -8.36
C SER A 25 2.68 -10.10 -7.69
N TYR A 26 2.59 -10.29 -6.37
CA TYR A 26 3.60 -11.03 -5.62
C TYR A 26 3.06 -12.14 -4.71
N GLY A 27 1.76 -12.37 -4.56
CA GLY A 27 1.22 -13.29 -3.54
C GLY A 27 1.16 -14.78 -3.91
N ASP A 28 1.88 -15.26 -4.93
CA ASP A 28 1.90 -16.69 -5.33
C ASP A 28 2.68 -17.59 -4.35
N ASN A 29 3.17 -17.05 -3.23
CA ASN A 29 3.83 -17.84 -2.20
C ASN A 29 2.79 -18.50 -1.28
N VAL A 30 2.90 -19.81 -1.06
CA VAL A 30 2.04 -20.63 -0.19
C VAL A 30 1.92 -20.07 1.24
N TYR A 31 2.90 -19.29 1.70
CA TYR A 31 2.87 -18.64 3.01
C TYR A 31 1.95 -17.41 3.12
N PHE A 32 1.56 -16.78 2.01
CA PHE A 32 0.75 -15.54 1.99
C PHE A 32 -0.50 -15.66 1.10
N ALA A 33 -0.96 -16.88 0.78
CA ALA A 33 -2.18 -17.10 -0.01
C ALA A 33 -3.42 -16.38 0.57
N GLU A 34 -3.41 -16.14 1.88
CA GLU A 34 -4.40 -15.37 2.63
C GLU A 34 -4.45 -13.86 2.33
N GLU A 35 -3.40 -13.28 1.75
CA GLU A 35 -3.31 -11.84 1.40
C GLU A 35 -3.91 -11.55 0.02
N LYS A 36 -4.19 -12.57 -0.80
CA LYS A 36 -4.99 -12.49 -2.03
C LYS A 36 -6.50 -12.59 -1.77
N ASP A 37 -6.92 -12.77 -0.52
CA ASP A 37 -8.34 -12.87 -0.20
C ASP A 37 -9.02 -11.50 -0.36
N LYS A 38 -9.59 -11.29 -1.54
CA LYS A 38 -10.42 -10.13 -1.90
C LYS A 38 -11.48 -9.81 -0.83
N SER A 39 -12.00 -10.82 -0.14
CA SER A 39 -13.03 -10.66 0.88
C SER A 39 -12.56 -9.77 2.04
N LYS A 40 -11.29 -9.87 2.43
CA LYS A 40 -10.69 -9.06 3.51
C LYS A 40 -10.67 -7.57 3.13
N TYR A 41 -10.22 -7.24 1.92
CA TYR A 41 -10.18 -5.87 1.43
C TYR A 41 -11.58 -5.27 1.27
N LEU A 42 -12.53 -6.07 0.77
CA LEU A 42 -13.94 -5.66 0.69
C LEU A 42 -14.55 -5.41 2.07
N GLN A 43 -14.20 -6.20 3.08
CA GLN A 43 -14.65 -5.99 4.46
C GLN A 43 -14.05 -4.71 5.06
N LEU A 44 -12.77 -4.44 4.83
CA LEU A 44 -12.12 -3.20 5.27
C LEU A 44 -12.76 -1.97 4.58
N MET A 45 -13.07 -2.06 3.28
CA MET A 45 -13.78 -0.98 2.58
C MET A 45 -15.20 -0.76 3.10
N GLU A 46 -15.90 -1.83 3.49
CA GLU A 46 -17.20 -1.73 4.17
C GLU A 46 -17.08 -0.98 5.51
N GLN A 47 -16.02 -1.22 6.28
CA GLN A 47 -15.73 -0.47 7.51
C GLN A 47 -15.42 1.01 7.23
N LEU A 48 -14.60 1.33 6.21
CA LEU A 48 -14.32 2.73 5.83
C LEU A 48 -15.60 3.47 5.45
N CYS A 49 -16.47 2.84 4.65
CA CYS A 49 -17.77 3.42 4.29
C CYS A 49 -18.65 3.65 5.54
N GLN A 50 -18.63 2.72 6.49
CA GLN A 50 -19.39 2.82 7.74
C GLN A 50 -18.88 3.97 8.62
N ILE A 51 -17.56 4.07 8.82
CA ILE A 51 -16.92 5.17 9.56
C ILE A 51 -17.29 6.52 8.96
N ARG A 52 -17.26 6.62 7.62
CA ARG A 52 -17.64 7.83 6.91
C ARG A 52 -19.09 8.22 7.21
N GLU A 53 -20.01 7.27 7.12
CA GLU A 53 -21.42 7.50 7.40
C GLU A 53 -21.68 7.85 8.87
N ASP A 54 -21.03 7.16 9.80
CA ASP A 54 -21.11 7.46 11.24
C ASP A 54 -20.61 8.88 11.54
N ALA A 55 -19.51 9.31 10.91
CA ALA A 55 -18.99 10.66 11.07
C ALA A 55 -19.96 11.73 10.55
N ILE A 56 -20.61 11.51 9.40
CA ILE A 56 -21.64 12.41 8.87
C ILE A 56 -22.82 12.50 9.83
N ARG A 57 -23.34 11.34 10.28
CA ARG A 57 -24.46 11.29 11.23
C ARG A 57 -24.14 11.96 12.56
N ASN A 58 -22.95 11.73 13.08
CA ASN A 58 -22.49 12.36 14.32
C ASN A 58 -22.39 13.87 14.17
N GLU A 59 -21.87 14.36 13.05
CA GLU A 59 -21.79 15.80 12.80
C GLU A 59 -23.16 16.45 12.68
N ASP A 60 -24.12 15.81 12.00
CA ASP A 60 -25.47 16.33 11.89
C ASP A 60 -26.21 16.28 13.23
N ALA A 61 -26.03 15.23 14.03
CA ALA A 61 -26.55 15.16 15.38
C ALA A 61 -25.91 16.22 16.30
N LEU A 62 -24.61 16.50 16.15
CA LEU A 62 -23.93 17.58 16.87
C LEU A 62 -24.53 18.94 16.52
N LYS A 63 -24.78 19.24 15.23
CA LYS A 63 -25.38 20.50 14.80
C LYS A 63 -26.72 20.75 15.48
N VAL A 64 -27.58 19.73 15.56
CA VAL A 64 -28.89 19.82 16.23
C VAL A 64 -28.72 19.99 17.74
N ALA A 65 -27.89 19.15 18.37
CA ALA A 65 -27.70 19.18 19.82
C ALA A 65 -27.06 20.49 20.31
N MET A 66 -26.19 21.12 19.51
CA MET A 66 -25.53 22.38 19.84
C MET A 66 -26.48 23.57 20.02
N GLU A 67 -27.75 23.45 19.60
CA GLU A 67 -28.77 24.49 19.82
C GLU A 67 -29.36 24.47 21.25
N GLU A 68 -29.10 23.40 22.00
CA GLU A 68 -29.66 23.19 23.34
C GLU A 68 -28.95 24.00 24.42
N ARG A 69 -29.73 24.39 25.45
CA ARG A 69 -29.24 25.29 26.53
C ARG A 69 -28.72 24.55 27.75
N THR A 70 -28.99 23.26 27.87
CA THR A 70 -28.55 22.44 28.99
C THR A 70 -27.83 21.19 28.49
N ILE A 71 -26.91 20.67 29.31
CA ILE A 71 -26.16 19.45 29.00
C ILE A 71 -27.12 18.25 28.86
N ALA A 72 -28.15 18.17 29.70
CA ALA A 72 -29.13 17.10 29.65
C ALA A 72 -29.95 17.12 28.35
N ASP A 73 -30.36 18.32 27.90
CA ASP A 73 -31.10 18.47 26.64
C ASP A 73 -30.20 18.20 25.43
N PHE A 74 -28.94 18.65 25.47
CA PHE A 74 -27.92 18.33 24.46
C PHE A 74 -27.75 16.81 24.30
N GLU A 75 -27.53 16.08 25.40
CA GLU A 75 -27.32 14.64 25.34
C GLU A 75 -28.56 13.92 24.80
N SER A 76 -29.75 14.33 25.23
CA SER A 76 -31.02 13.79 24.76
C SER A 76 -31.23 14.04 23.26
N ALA A 77 -30.97 15.26 22.79
CA ALA A 77 -31.09 15.65 21.39
C ALA A 77 -30.08 14.90 20.50
N PHE A 78 -28.84 14.77 20.97
CA PHE A 78 -27.77 14.05 20.26
C PHE A 78 -28.11 12.57 20.09
N HIS A 79 -28.35 11.85 21.21
CA HIS A 79 -28.67 10.43 21.17
C HIS A 79 -30.01 10.14 20.49
N GLY A 80 -30.99 11.03 20.65
CA GLY A 80 -32.28 10.95 19.96
C GLY A 80 -32.14 11.04 18.46
N THR A 81 -31.26 11.93 17.95
CA THR A 81 -31.01 12.09 16.52
C THR A 81 -30.26 10.89 15.94
N ILE A 82 -29.24 10.39 16.63
CA ILE A 82 -28.50 9.18 16.22
C ILE A 82 -29.41 7.94 16.24
N GLY A 83 -30.26 7.79 17.27
CA GLY A 83 -31.17 6.67 17.42
C GLY A 83 -32.33 6.65 16.41
N ARG A 84 -32.77 7.82 15.92
CA ARG A 84 -33.83 7.94 14.90
C ARG A 84 -33.36 7.62 13.49
N ALA A 85 -32.06 7.61 13.22
CA ALA A 85 -31.46 7.24 11.93
C ALA A 85 -31.47 5.70 11.71
N GLY A 86 -32.55 5.02 12.10
CA GLY A 86 -32.68 3.56 12.25
C GLY A 86 -32.59 2.71 10.97
N LYS A 87 -32.09 3.25 9.86
CA LYS A 87 -31.75 2.44 8.69
C LYS A 87 -30.30 2.02 8.80
N LYS A 88 -30.05 0.71 8.88
CA LYS A 88 -28.72 0.15 8.70
C LYS A 88 -28.14 0.68 7.40
N PHE A 89 -27.03 1.39 7.50
CA PHE A 89 -26.29 1.87 6.35
C PHE A 89 -25.84 0.66 5.52
N GLN A 90 -25.98 0.76 4.19
CA GLN A 90 -25.65 -0.31 3.27
C GLN A 90 -24.40 0.09 2.48
N ALA A 91 -23.23 -0.14 3.07
CA ALA A 91 -21.94 0.17 2.47
C ALA A 91 -21.82 -0.37 1.03
N LYS A 92 -22.28 -1.61 0.79
CA LYS A 92 -22.21 -2.27 -0.53
C LYS A 92 -22.97 -1.56 -1.65
N LYS A 93 -23.89 -0.64 -1.31
CA LYS A 93 -24.66 0.13 -2.28
C LYS A 93 -24.04 1.47 -2.63
N THR A 94 -23.04 1.93 -1.87
CA THR A 94 -22.39 3.22 -2.09
C THR A 94 -21.58 3.20 -3.39
N ARG A 95 -21.35 4.39 -3.95
CA ARG A 95 -20.55 4.53 -5.18
C ARG A 95 -19.10 4.15 -4.92
N GLU A 96 -18.59 4.51 -3.75
CA GLU A 96 -17.21 4.29 -3.34
C GLU A 96 -16.90 2.81 -3.19
N TYR A 97 -17.78 2.05 -2.51
CA TYR A 97 -17.62 0.61 -2.38
C TYR A 97 -17.60 -0.08 -3.74
N LYS A 98 -18.51 0.31 -4.65
CA LYS A 98 -18.56 -0.26 -6.00
C LYS A 98 -17.30 0.07 -6.79
N ALA A 99 -16.87 1.33 -6.78
CA ALA A 99 -15.64 1.75 -7.46
C ALA A 99 -14.40 0.99 -6.95
N PHE A 100 -14.31 0.78 -5.64
CA PHE A 100 -13.24 -0.01 -5.03
C PHE A 100 -13.33 -1.50 -5.42
N SER A 101 -14.53 -2.09 -5.37
CA SER A 101 -14.77 -3.47 -5.81
C SER A 101 -14.38 -3.69 -7.27
N ASP A 102 -14.75 -2.76 -8.15
CA ASP A 102 -14.42 -2.80 -9.59
C ASP A 102 -12.89 -2.72 -9.78
N ARG A 103 -12.20 -1.81 -9.06
CA ARG A 103 -10.74 -1.71 -9.09
C ARG A 103 -10.03 -2.99 -8.66
N LEU A 104 -10.51 -3.66 -7.60
CA LEU A 104 -9.96 -4.95 -7.19
C LEU A 104 -10.12 -6.01 -8.28
N GLU A 105 -11.23 -5.99 -9.03
CA GLU A 105 -11.41 -6.91 -10.17
C GLU A 105 -10.45 -6.60 -11.31
N ASP A 106 -10.26 -5.33 -11.64
CA ASP A 106 -9.35 -4.91 -12.69
C ASP A 106 -7.89 -5.29 -12.37
N ILE A 107 -7.46 -5.12 -11.11
CA ILE A 107 -6.14 -5.55 -10.64
C ILE A 107 -5.98 -7.07 -10.78
N SER A 108 -6.97 -7.85 -10.32
CA SER A 108 -6.90 -9.32 -10.40
C SER A 108 -6.91 -9.83 -11.85
N ARG A 109 -7.65 -9.17 -12.76
CA ARG A 109 -7.65 -9.49 -14.20
C ARG A 109 -6.29 -9.17 -14.85
N SER A 110 -5.73 -8.01 -14.53
CA SER A 110 -4.45 -7.56 -15.08
C SER A 110 -3.31 -8.49 -14.66
N ALA A 111 -3.28 -8.94 -13.39
CA ALA A 111 -2.29 -9.88 -12.88
C ALA A 111 -2.32 -11.26 -13.56
N ARG A 112 -3.47 -11.67 -14.11
CA ARG A 112 -3.63 -12.96 -14.82
C ARG A 112 -3.27 -12.91 -16.31
N GLY A 113 -2.98 -11.73 -16.86
CA GLY A 113 -2.62 -11.56 -18.27
C GLY A 113 -3.78 -11.70 -19.26
N ASP A 114 -5.04 -11.70 -18.80
CA ASP A 114 -6.23 -11.73 -19.65
C ASP A 114 -6.48 -10.34 -20.28
N THR A 115 -5.67 -9.96 -21.28
CA THR A 115 -5.93 -8.75 -22.07
C THR A 115 -7.02 -9.05 -23.12
N LEU A 116 -8.29 -8.80 -22.78
CA LEU A 116 -9.35 -8.63 -23.76
C LEU A 116 -9.38 -7.17 -24.26
N PRO A 117 -9.77 -6.93 -25.52
CA PRO A 117 -9.57 -5.63 -26.18
C PRO A 117 -10.37 -4.52 -25.49
N PRO A 118 -9.84 -3.28 -25.50
CA PRO A 118 -10.38 -2.19 -24.72
C PRO A 118 -11.70 -1.73 -25.32
N THR A 119 -12.81 -1.96 -24.61
CA THR A 119 -14.02 -1.18 -24.86
C THR A 119 -14.14 -0.07 -23.83
N THR A 120 -13.96 1.14 -24.37
CA THR A 120 -14.42 2.43 -23.84
C THR A 120 -13.58 3.12 -22.76
N LYS A 121 -12.73 4.03 -23.28
CA LYS A 121 -12.42 5.37 -22.77
C LYS A 121 -12.19 5.50 -21.27
N ARG A 122 -10.92 5.57 -20.88
CA ARG A 122 -10.46 6.51 -19.85
C ARG A 122 -9.00 6.88 -20.09
N ASP A 123 -8.78 8.17 -20.28
CA ASP A 123 -7.48 8.80 -20.47
C ASP A 123 -6.65 8.69 -19.19
N GLY A 124 -5.41 8.23 -19.35
CA GLY A 124 -4.47 8.05 -18.25
C GLY A 124 -3.69 6.74 -18.36
N ALA A 125 -3.14 6.46 -19.55
CA ALA A 125 -2.19 5.37 -19.72
C ALA A 125 -0.94 5.66 -18.89
N LEU A 126 -0.86 5.10 -17.68
CA LEU A 126 0.40 4.89 -17.00
C LEU A 126 1.15 3.84 -17.83
N ILE A 127 2.14 4.31 -18.57
CA ILE A 127 3.12 3.44 -19.21
C ILE A 127 3.82 2.72 -18.05
N GLU A 128 3.52 1.43 -17.89
CA GLU A 128 4.29 0.53 -17.04
C GLU A 128 5.69 0.44 -17.65
N MET A 129 6.55 1.35 -17.20
CA MET A 129 7.97 1.30 -17.52
C MET A 129 8.52 0.17 -16.67
N ASP A 130 8.85 -0.96 -17.29
CA ASP A 130 9.66 -2.04 -16.70
C ASP A 130 10.95 -1.43 -16.13
N MET A 131 10.87 -0.94 -14.90
CA MET A 131 12.01 -0.46 -14.17
C MET A 131 12.76 -1.72 -13.79
N GLN A 132 13.70 -2.16 -14.64
CA GLN A 132 14.63 -3.24 -14.34
C GLN A 132 15.32 -2.90 -13.02
N VAL A 133 14.78 -3.43 -11.92
CA VAL A 133 15.32 -3.18 -10.59
C VAL A 133 16.64 -3.91 -10.54
N ASN A 134 17.73 -3.15 -10.44
CA ASN A 134 19.07 -3.72 -10.46
C ASN A 134 19.27 -4.55 -9.18
N ILE A 135 19.29 -5.88 -9.32
CA ILE A 135 19.36 -6.84 -8.20
C ILE A 135 20.77 -6.94 -7.56
N ASN A 136 21.76 -6.34 -8.21
CA ASN A 136 23.14 -6.34 -7.76
C ASN A 136 23.44 -5.10 -6.93
N ASP A 137 24.09 -5.31 -5.80
CA ASP A 137 24.51 -4.27 -4.88
C ASP A 137 25.50 -3.30 -5.56
N PRO A 138 25.26 -1.97 -5.54
CA PRO A 138 26.15 -1.00 -6.15
C PRO A 138 27.59 -1.01 -5.60
N ILE A 139 27.78 -1.48 -4.36
CA ILE A 139 29.08 -1.49 -3.66
C ILE A 139 29.85 -2.78 -3.97
N THR A 140 29.28 -3.94 -3.66
CA THR A 140 29.95 -5.24 -3.80
C THR A 140 29.81 -5.86 -5.19
N LYS A 141 28.88 -5.36 -6.02
CA LYS A 141 28.48 -5.96 -7.31
C LYS A 141 27.96 -7.39 -7.20
N LYS A 142 27.71 -7.87 -5.99
CA LYS A 142 27.09 -9.17 -5.72
C LYS A 142 25.59 -9.00 -5.66
N ARG A 143 24.88 -10.09 -5.87
CA ARG A 143 23.43 -10.11 -5.69
C ARG A 143 23.06 -9.83 -4.24
N MET A 144 22.08 -8.95 -4.05
CA MET A 144 21.58 -8.58 -2.73
C MET A 144 20.78 -9.74 -2.12
N VAL A 145 20.78 -9.80 -0.78
CA VAL A 145 20.01 -10.74 0.04
C VAL A 145 19.10 -9.99 1.01
N ASP A 146 19.59 -8.89 1.59
CA ASP A 146 18.82 -8.03 2.51
C ASP A 146 18.86 -6.57 2.04
N PRO A 147 18.06 -6.21 1.03
CA PRO A 147 18.10 -4.88 0.44
C PRO A 147 17.57 -3.80 1.39
N VAL A 148 18.27 -2.67 1.43
CA VAL A 148 17.89 -1.46 2.14
C VAL A 148 17.88 -0.25 1.21
N LYS A 149 16.79 0.52 1.27
CA LYS A 149 16.56 1.71 0.47
C LYS A 149 16.94 2.97 1.25
N ASN A 150 17.68 3.86 0.61
CA ASN A 150 17.91 5.21 1.11
C ASN A 150 16.68 6.07 0.90
N THR A 151 16.09 6.58 1.99
CA THR A 151 14.87 7.39 1.97
C THR A 151 15.03 8.76 1.30
N ILE A 152 16.27 9.24 1.11
CA ILE A 152 16.56 10.55 0.49
C ILE A 152 16.62 10.44 -1.04
N CYS A 153 17.27 9.41 -1.57
CA CYS A 153 17.53 9.29 -3.01
C CYS A 153 16.90 8.07 -3.68
N GLY A 154 16.30 7.16 -2.91
CA GLY A 154 15.62 5.98 -3.42
C GLY A 154 16.52 4.82 -3.86
N HIS A 155 17.86 4.98 -3.83
CA HIS A 155 18.79 3.91 -4.18
C HIS A 155 18.83 2.80 -3.14
N ILE A 156 19.07 1.58 -3.61
CA ILE A 156 19.02 0.36 -2.82
C ILE A 156 20.42 -0.27 -2.74
N TYR A 157 20.75 -0.84 -1.59
CA TYR A 157 22.03 -1.50 -1.30
C TYR A 157 21.80 -2.78 -0.51
N GLU A 158 22.82 -3.64 -0.46
CA GLU A 158 22.88 -4.72 0.51
C GLU A 158 23.10 -4.16 1.93
N ARG A 159 22.29 -4.56 2.92
CA ARG A 159 22.36 -4.04 4.30
C ARG A 159 23.76 -4.13 4.89
N SER A 160 24.36 -5.32 4.83
CA SER A 160 25.67 -5.57 5.41
C SER A 160 26.73 -4.66 4.77
N SER A 161 26.72 -4.57 3.44
CA SER A 161 27.69 -3.77 2.69
C SER A 161 27.60 -2.28 3.00
N ILE A 162 26.40 -1.69 3.01
CA ILE A 162 26.27 -0.25 3.28
C ILE A 162 26.60 0.09 4.73
N GLN A 163 26.29 -0.81 5.67
CA GLN A 163 26.63 -0.64 7.08
C GLN A 163 28.15 -0.60 7.28
N ASP A 164 28.88 -1.55 6.68
CA ASP A 164 30.34 -1.57 6.70
C ASP A 164 30.93 -0.33 6.05
N ALA A 165 30.37 0.11 4.92
CA ALA A 165 30.84 1.29 4.20
C ALA A 165 30.66 2.59 5.02
N ILE A 166 29.55 2.73 5.75
CA ILE A 166 29.31 3.86 6.67
C ILE A 166 30.30 3.81 7.84
N GLN A 167 30.58 2.63 8.38
CA GLN A 167 31.52 2.46 9.49
C GLN A 167 32.96 2.81 9.09
N ILE A 168 33.38 2.44 7.88
CA ILE A 168 34.70 2.78 7.33
C ILE A 168 34.78 4.26 6.97
N LYS A 169 33.70 4.83 6.42
CA LYS A 169 33.66 6.22 5.96
C LYS A 169 32.38 6.92 6.45
N PRO A 170 32.42 7.61 7.60
CA PRO A 170 31.28 8.36 8.12
C PRO A 170 30.78 9.50 7.20
N THR A 171 31.62 9.96 6.26
CA THR A 171 31.28 10.96 5.23
C THR A 171 30.87 10.33 3.90
N LEU A 172 30.40 9.08 3.92
CA LEU A 172 29.95 8.36 2.73
C LEU A 172 28.73 9.05 2.12
N ARG A 173 28.84 9.39 0.84
CA ARG A 173 27.71 9.80 -0.02
C ARG A 173 27.19 8.59 -0.79
N CYS A 174 26.04 8.74 -1.43
CA CYS A 174 25.45 7.69 -2.27
C CYS A 174 26.50 7.05 -3.20
N PRO A 175 26.75 5.72 -3.07
CA PRO A 175 27.70 5.00 -3.92
C PRO A 175 27.29 4.88 -5.39
N VAL A 176 26.04 5.20 -5.73
CA VAL A 176 25.54 5.14 -7.11
C VAL A 176 26.09 6.33 -7.90
N ALA A 177 26.79 6.03 -9.00
CA ALA A 177 27.37 7.04 -9.88
C ALA A 177 26.29 7.96 -10.45
N GLY A 178 26.54 9.28 -10.44
CA GLY A 178 25.58 10.27 -10.93
C GLY A 178 24.43 10.59 -9.96
N CYS A 179 24.42 10.03 -8.75
CA CYS A 179 23.40 10.37 -7.77
C CYS A 179 23.48 11.85 -7.35
N GLY A 180 22.37 12.57 -7.48
CA GLY A 180 22.26 13.99 -7.10
C GLY A 180 22.24 14.24 -5.58
N ASN A 181 22.18 13.19 -4.76
CA ASN A 181 22.17 13.34 -3.31
C ASN A 181 23.54 13.73 -2.76
N LYS A 182 23.63 14.95 -2.24
CA LYS A 182 24.86 15.50 -1.64
C LYS A 182 24.98 15.21 -0.14
N GLN A 183 23.94 14.67 0.50
CA GLN A 183 23.91 14.36 1.93
C GLN A 183 24.72 13.11 2.26
N TYR A 184 25.29 13.08 3.47
CA TYR A 184 25.93 11.88 4.00
C TYR A 184 24.88 10.84 4.42
N ILE A 185 25.16 9.58 4.15
CA ILE A 185 24.28 8.47 4.50
C ILE A 185 24.53 8.09 5.96
N ASN A 186 23.45 7.91 6.72
CA ASN A 186 23.47 7.35 8.07
C ASN A 186 22.46 6.20 8.16
N MET A 187 22.52 5.42 9.25
CA MET A 187 21.63 4.28 9.45
C MET A 187 20.14 4.69 9.54
N ALA A 188 19.82 5.91 9.99
CA ALA A 188 18.44 6.39 10.07
C ALA A 188 17.82 6.67 8.69
N HIS A 189 18.64 6.89 7.66
CA HIS A 189 18.21 7.08 6.28
C HIS A 189 17.96 5.76 5.54
N LEU A 190 18.29 4.61 6.14
CA LEU A 190 18.18 3.30 5.52
C LEU A 190 16.96 2.55 6.06
N LYS A 191 16.03 2.21 5.16
CA LYS A 191 14.86 1.38 5.48
C LYS A 191 14.91 0.08 4.69
N THR A 192 14.52 -1.01 5.31
CA THR A 192 14.40 -2.32 4.63
C THR A 192 13.45 -2.20 3.45
N ASP A 193 13.88 -2.68 2.28
CA ASP A 193 13.01 -2.81 1.11
C ASP A 193 12.42 -4.23 1.09
N ASN A 194 11.32 -4.42 1.82
CA ASN A 194 10.69 -5.74 1.95
C ASN A 194 10.20 -6.26 0.58
N ALA A 195 9.79 -5.39 -0.34
CA ALA A 195 9.34 -5.76 -1.67
C ALA A 195 10.51 -6.33 -2.50
N LEU A 196 11.65 -5.63 -2.55
CA LEU A 196 12.82 -6.15 -3.27
C LEU A 196 13.40 -7.40 -2.59
N LYS A 197 13.40 -7.46 -1.25
CA LYS A 197 13.89 -8.62 -0.50
C LYS A 197 13.15 -9.89 -0.91
N LEU A 198 11.83 -9.81 -0.97
CA LEU A 198 10.97 -10.92 -1.34
C LEU A 198 11.16 -11.31 -2.82
N HIS A 199 11.37 -10.34 -3.70
CA HIS A 199 11.68 -10.59 -5.11
C HIS A 199 13.01 -11.35 -5.29
N LEU A 200 14.07 -10.93 -4.59
CA LEU A 200 15.40 -11.56 -4.65
C LEU A 200 15.39 -13.01 -4.15
N GLN A 201 14.59 -13.30 -3.12
CA GLN A 201 14.38 -14.64 -2.59
C GLN A 201 13.75 -15.57 -3.64
N ARG A 202 12.73 -15.12 -4.38
CA ARG A 202 12.09 -15.93 -5.43
C ARG A 202 13.01 -16.26 -6.59
N ILE A 203 13.83 -15.31 -7.02
CA ILE A 203 14.80 -15.59 -8.08
C ILE A 203 15.78 -16.67 -7.59
N ALA A 204 16.16 -16.66 -6.31
CA ALA A 204 17.12 -17.63 -5.75
C ALA A 204 16.49 -19.02 -5.62
N GLU A 205 15.21 -19.09 -5.26
CA GLU A 205 14.45 -20.34 -5.21
C GLU A 205 14.27 -20.99 -6.59
N ARG A 206 14.03 -20.17 -7.64
CA ARG A 206 13.92 -20.65 -9.02
C ARG A 206 15.23 -21.20 -9.57
N GLU A 207 16.35 -20.55 -9.24
CA GLU A 207 17.68 -21.01 -9.65
C GLU A 207 18.04 -22.34 -8.96
N ASN A 208 17.75 -22.47 -7.66
CA ASN A 208 18.00 -23.70 -6.92
C ASN A 208 17.19 -24.91 -7.42
N HIS A 209 16.03 -24.70 -8.07
CA HIS A 209 15.21 -25.77 -8.63
C HIS A 209 15.66 -26.22 -10.02
N ASN A 210 16.32 -25.35 -10.78
CA ASN A 210 16.83 -25.67 -12.12
C ASN A 210 18.16 -26.43 -12.09
N ASP A 211 18.97 -26.27 -11.03
CA ASP A 211 20.25 -26.99 -10.89
C ASP A 211 20.08 -28.48 -10.50
N SER A 212 18.89 -28.91 -10.05
CA SER A 212 18.63 -30.31 -9.66
C SER A 212 18.20 -31.24 -10.82
N ASP A 213 17.97 -30.72 -12.02
CA ASP A 213 17.42 -31.48 -13.16
C ASP A 213 18.44 -31.72 -14.30
N THR A 214 19.74 -31.47 -14.07
CA THR A 214 20.79 -31.57 -15.10
C THR A 214 21.82 -32.71 -14.91
N ASP A 215 21.61 -33.63 -13.97
CA ASP A 215 22.41 -34.86 -13.85
C ASP A 215 21.63 -36.09 -14.35
N VAL A 216 21.58 -36.31 -15.67
CA VAL A 216 21.33 -37.62 -16.31
C VAL A 216 22.28 -37.83 -17.48
#